data_AF-G9YES0-F1
#
_entry.id   AF-G9YES0-F1
#
_cell.length_a   1.000
_cell.length_b   1.000
_cell.length_c   1.000
_cell.angle_alpha   90.00
_cell.angle_beta   90.00
_cell.angle_gamma   90.00
#
_symmetry.space_group_name_H-M   'P 1'
#
loop_
_entity.id
_entity.type
_entity.pdbx_description
1 polymer ?
#
loop_
_entity_poly.entity_id
_entity_poly.type
_entity_poly.pdbx_seq_one_letter_code
_entity_poly.pdbx_strand_id
1 'polypeptide(L)' 'MEIEHVLPADIEKRSMEIIDEELGEIQLEPEKIDIIKRVIHTSADFDYARICVSAMMPSLPL' A
#
# COMPACT_ATOMS: atom_id res chain seq x y z
N MET A 1 17.42 26.58 5.22
CA MET A 1 16.81 25.24 5.21
C MET A 1 17.96 24.29 5.45
N GLU A 2 17.98 23.60 6.59
CA GLU A 2 18.93 22.49 6.77
C GLU A 2 18.39 21.30 5.98
N ILE A 3 19.23 20.70 5.15
CA ILE A 3 18.87 19.53 4.36
C ILE A 3 19.40 18.33 5.11
N GLU A 4 18.50 17.48 5.59
CA GLU A 4 18.86 16.22 6.21
C GLU A 4 19.38 15.26 5.12
N HIS A 5 20.60 14.76 5.31
CA HIS A 5 21.22 13.81 4.39
C HIS A 5 20.82 12.39 4.79
N VAL A 6 19.69 11.92 4.24
CA VAL A 6 19.16 10.57 4.44
C VAL A 6 19.54 9.71 3.23
N LEU A 7 19.88 8.43 3.44
CA LEU A 7 20.18 7.53 2.33
C LEU A 7 18.89 7.24 1.52
N PRO A 8 18.96 7.11 0.18
CA PRO A 8 17.79 6.80 -0.63
C PRO A 8 17.05 5.54 -0.17
N ALA A 9 17.78 4.51 0.27
CA ALA A 9 17.21 3.27 0.78
C ALA A 9 16.41 3.48 2.07
N ASP A 10 16.85 4.38 2.94
CA ASP A 10 16.14 4.72 4.18
C ASP A 10 14.86 5.50 3.88
N ILE A 11 14.88 6.36 2.85
CA ILE A 11 13.70 7.08 2.37
C ILE A 11 12.68 6.11 1.78
N GLU A 12 13.13 5.15 0.96
CA GLU A 12 12.26 4.12 0.38
C GLU A 12 11.64 3.25 1.49
N LYS A 13 12.45 2.80 2.45
CA LYS A 13 11.96 2.03 3.60
C LYS A 13 10.87 2.78 4.36
N ARG A 14 11.11 4.05 4.67
CA ARG A 14 10.12 4.89 5.36
C ARG A 14 8.86 5.12 4.53
N SER A 15 9.00 5.19 3.20
CA SER A 15 7.84 5.27 2.31
C SER A 15 6.99 4.01 2.37
N MET A 16 7.60 2.82 2.42
CA MET A 16 6.86 1.56 2.58
C MET A 16 6.14 1.48 3.93
N GLU A 17 6.79 1.93 5.01
CA GLU A 17 6.17 2.01 6.34
C GLU A 17 4.92 2.91 6.34
N ILE A 18 5.01 4.10 5.72
CA ILE A 18 3.86 5.01 5.57
C ILE A 18 2.75 4.40 4.73
N ILE A 19 3.11 3.70 3.64
CA ILE A 19 2.12 3.03 2.80
C ILE A 19 1.35 1.98 3.60
N ASP A 20 2.06 1.21 4.43
CA ASP A 20 1.46 0.18 5.28
C ASP A 20 0.53 0.76 6.34
N GLU A 21 0.94 1.85 6.98
CA GLU A 21 0.13 2.57 7.97
C GLU A 21 -1.16 3.12 7.35
N GLU A 22 -1.09 3.73 6.16
CA GLU A 22 -2.24 4.33 5.49
C GLU A 22 -3.20 3.27 4.90
N LEU A 23 -2.67 2.12 4.46
CA LEU A 23 -3.50 0.99 4.02
C LEU A 23 -4.34 0.41 5.16
N GLY A 24 -3.87 0.50 6.40
CA GLY A 24 -4.63 0.13 7.59
C GLY A 24 -5.26 -1.26 7.51
N GLU A 25 -6.60 -1.32 7.59
CA GLU A 25 -7.38 -2.57 7.58
C GLU A 25 -7.83 -3.03 6.19
N ILE A 26 -7.34 -2.40 5.10
CA ILE A 26 -7.69 -2.81 3.74
C ILE A 26 -7.20 -4.24 3.50
N GLN A 27 -8.15 -5.16 3.30
CA GLN A 27 -7.86 -6.55 2.99
C GLN A 27 -7.54 -6.71 1.49
N LEU A 28 -6.27 -6.96 1.22
CA LEU A 28 -5.73 -7.26 -0.10
C LEU A 28 -5.36 -8.74 -0.19
N GLU A 29 -5.40 -9.29 -1.40
CA GLU A 29 -4.93 -10.65 -1.65
C GLU A 29 -3.42 -10.77 -1.33
N PRO A 30 -2.97 -11.71 -0.49
CA PRO A 30 -1.57 -11.78 -0.04
C PRO A 30 -0.54 -11.83 -1.18
N GLU A 31 -0.89 -12.48 -2.29
CA GLU A 31 -0.04 -12.57 -3.48
C GLU A 31 0.09 -11.26 -4.28
N LYS A 32 -0.81 -10.29 -4.04
CA LYS A 32 -0.86 -8.99 -4.75
C LYS A 32 -0.36 -7.82 -3.92
N ILE A 33 -0.19 -7.99 -2.60
CA ILE A 33 0.16 -6.91 -1.66
C ILE A 33 1.41 -6.14 -2.13
N ASP A 34 2.50 -6.84 -2.43
CA ASP A 34 3.77 -6.20 -2.81
C ASP A 34 3.64 -5.41 -4.13
N ILE A 35 2.88 -5.94 -5.09
CA ILE A 35 2.62 -5.28 -6.37
C ILE A 35 1.84 -3.98 -6.13
N ILE A 36 0.79 -4.05 -5.32
CA ILE A 36 -0.08 -2.90 -5.01
C ILE A 36 0.72 -1.81 -4.30
N LYS A 37 1.53 -2.16 -3.30
CA LYS A 37 2.42 -1.19 -2.60
C LYS A 37 3.39 -0.51 -3.55
N ARG A 38 3.97 -1.24 -4.51
CA ARG A 38 4.89 -0.66 -5.51
C ARG A 38 4.20 0.31 -6.47
N VAL A 39 2.95 0.03 -6.85
CA VAL A 39 2.15 0.97 -7.66
C VAL A 39 1.92 2.25 -6.87
N ILE A 40 1.45 2.15 -5.62
CA ILE A 40 1.23 3.29 -4.72
C ILE A 40 2.52 4.07 -4.50
N HIS A 41 3.67 3.42 -4.30
CA HIS A 41 4.95 4.09 -4.13
C HIS A 41 5.33 4.95 -5.33
N THR A 42 4.99 4.49 -6.54
CA THR A 42 5.33 5.21 -7.78
C THR A 42 4.30 6.29 -8.11
N SER A 43 3.02 6.07 -7.81
CA SER A 43 1.91 6.98 -8.15
C SER A 43 1.54 7.96 -7.03
N ALA A 44 1.91 7.66 -5.79
CA ALA A 44 1.39 8.27 -4.57
C ALA A 44 -0.15 8.23 -4.47
N ASP A 45 -0.80 7.25 -5.11
CA ASP A 45 -2.26 7.10 -5.18
C ASP A 45 -2.74 5.89 -4.37
N PHE A 46 -3.28 6.17 -3.18
CA PHE A 46 -3.81 5.15 -2.26
C PHE A 46 -5.16 4.57 -2.68
N ASP A 47 -5.92 5.25 -3.55
CA ASP A 47 -7.22 4.74 -4.00
C ASP A 47 -7.07 3.52 -4.91
N TYR A 48 -5.87 3.29 -5.47
CA TYR A 48 -5.54 2.07 -6.20
C TYR A 48 -5.81 0.81 -5.36
N ALA A 49 -5.50 0.84 -4.05
CA ALA A 49 -5.77 -0.29 -3.17
C ALA A 49 -7.26 -0.59 -3.02
N ARG A 50 -8.13 0.44 -3.06
CA ARG A 50 -9.59 0.27 -2.96
C ARG A 50 -10.18 -0.48 -4.16
N ILE A 51 -9.59 -0.27 -5.34
CA ILE A 51 -9.97 -1.00 -6.57
C ILE A 51 -9.53 -2.46 -6.49
N CYS A 52 -8.42 -2.74 -5.80
CA CYS A 52 -7.84 -4.06 -5.64
C CYS A 52 -8.34 -4.84 -4.41
N VAL A 53 -9.31 -4.30 -3.66
CA VAL A 53 -9.90 -4.97 -2.49
C VAL A 53 -10.46 -6.31 -2.93
N SER A 54 -10.12 -7.37 -2.20
CA SER A 54 -10.74 -8.68 -2.40
C SER A 54 -12.23 -8.53 -2.17
N ALA A 55 -13.05 -8.79 -3.19
CA ALA A 55 -14.49 -8.78 -3.03
C ALA A 55 -14.85 -9.78 -1.93
N MET A 56 -15.36 -9.28 -0.81
CA MET A 56 -16.00 -10.10 0.20
C MET A 56 -17.08 -10.89 -0.55
N MET A 57 -16.88 -12.19 -0.79
CA MET A 57 -17.95 -12.99 -1.38
C MET A 57 -19.13 -12.85 -0.43
N PRO A 58 -20.26 -12.24 -0.85
CA PRO A 58 -21.45 -12.32 -0.02
C PRO A 58 -21.73 -13.81 0.07
N SER A 59 -21.74 -14.35 1.28
CA SER A 59 -22.19 -15.71 1.54
C SER A 59 -23.53 -15.88 0.83
N LEU A 60 -23.56 -16.65 -0.25
CA LEU A 60 -24.80 -16.96 -0.95
C LEU A 60 -25.73 -17.60 0.10
N PRO A 61 -26.92 -17.04 0.37
CA PRO A 61 -27.90 -17.81 1.13
C PRO A 61 -28.27 -19.04 0.28
N LEU A 62 -28.25 -20.20 0.93
CA LEU A 62 -28.58 -21.52 0.38
C LEU A 62 -29.88 -21.52 -0.43
#